data_AF-A0A7Y4QA61-F1
#
_entry.id   AF-A0A7Y4QA61-F1
#
_cell.length_a   1.000
_cell.length_b   1.000
_cell.length_c   1.000
_cell.angle_alpha   90.00
_cell.angle_beta   90.00
_cell.angle_gamma   90.00
#
_symmetry.space_group_name_H-M   'P 1'
#
loop_
_entity.id
_entity.type
_entity.pdbx_description
1 polymer ?
#
loop_
_entity_poly.entity_id
_entity_poly.type
_entity_poly.pdbx_seq_one_letter_code
_entity_poly.pdbx_strand_id
1 'polypeptide(L)' 'DFAALLKMYVDQGKLGEKSGEGFYRYPNPAYKDIDFLTK' A
#
# COMPACT_ATOMS: atom_id res chain seq x y z
N ASP A 1 11.39 -4.82 13.16
CA ASP A 1 11.18 -3.40 13.53
C ASP A 1 10.32 -2.75 12.45
N PHE A 2 9.34 -1.94 12.87
CA PHE A 2 8.44 -1.22 11.96
C PHE A 2 9.21 -0.28 11.02
N ALA A 3 10.29 0.33 11.50
CA ALA A 3 11.14 1.20 10.68
C ALA A 3 11.77 0.44 9.49
N ALA A 4 12.20 -0.81 9.68
CA ALA A 4 12.79 -1.63 8.61
C ALA A 4 11.76 -2.00 7.53
N LEU A 5 10.52 -2.29 7.92
CA LEU A 5 9.42 -2.53 6.99
C LEU A 5 9.18 -1.30 6.10
N LEU A 6 9.08 -0.11 6.70
CA LEU A 6 8.89 1.12 5.94
C LEU A 6 10.07 1.40 4.99
N LYS A 7 11.30 1.16 5.44
CA LYS A 7 12.49 1.34 4.62
C LYS A 7 12.43 0.48 3.35
N MET A 8 12.00 -0.78 3.44
CA MET A 8 11.88 -1.66 2.27
C MET A 8 10.91 -1.12 1.22
N TYR A 9 9.79 -0.53 1.62
CA TYR A 9 8.83 0.07 0.69
C TYR A 9 9.41 1.30 0.00
N VAL A 10 10.11 2.16 0.76
CA VAL A 10 10.77 3.35 0.23
C VAL A 10 11.87 2.98 -0.76
N ASP A 11 12.73 2.02 -0.40
CA ASP A 11 13.82 1.54 -1.26
C ASP A 11 13.29 0.95 -2.58
N GLN A 12 12.09 0.35 -2.57
CA GLN A 12 11.43 -0.21 -3.77
C GLN A 12 10.64 0.84 -4.58
N GLY A 13 10.63 2.12 -4.17
CA GLY A 13 9.83 3.15 -4.82
C GLY A 13 8.31 3.02 -4.58
N LYS A 14 7.89 2.20 -3.61
CA LYS A 14 6.49 1.99 -3.25
C LYS A 14 6.00 3.07 -2.29
N LEU A 15 5.87 4.28 -2.82
CA LEU A 15 5.57 5.52 -2.09
C LEU A 15 4.06 5.81 -1.95
N GLY A 16 3.20 4.83 -2.19
CA GLY A 16 1.75 4.96 -2.08
C GLY A 16 1.10 5.43 -3.38
N GLU A 17 0.08 6.27 -3.26
CA GLU A 17 -0.78 6.67 -4.38
C GLU A 17 0.00 7.31 -5.54
N LYS A 18 0.97 8.17 -5.22
CA LYS A 18 1.79 8.88 -6.24
C LYS A 18 2.64 7.96 -7.11
N SER A 19 3.00 6.77 -6.62
CA SER A 19 3.81 5.79 -7.35
C SER A 19 2.99 4.61 -7.88
N GLY A 20 1.67 4.60 -7.67
CA GLY A 20 0.79 3.50 -8.06
C GLY A 20 0.79 2.31 -7.10
N GLU A 21 1.70 2.26 -6.13
CA GLU A 21 1.80 1.16 -5.16
C GLU A 21 2.44 1.63 -3.84
N GLY A 22 1.88 1.15 -2.73
CA GLY A 22 2.39 1.23 -1.37
C GLY A 22 1.86 0.02 -0.60
N PHE A 23 1.22 0.23 0.54
CA PHE A 23 0.48 -0.83 1.22
C PHE A 23 -0.68 -1.41 0.38
N TYR A 24 -1.19 -0.62 -0.56
CA TYR A 24 -2.20 -1.03 -1.54
C TYR A 24 -1.74 -0.69 -2.96
N ARG A 25 -2.41 -1.27 -3.95
CA ARG A 25 -2.22 -0.99 -5.37
C ARG A 25 -3.25 0.03 -5.85
N TYR A 26 -2.82 1.00 -6.63
CA TYR A 26 -3.66 2.08 -7.17
C TYR A 26 -3.85 1.92 -8.68
N PRO A 27 -4.92 2.48 -9.28
CA PRO A 27 -5.95 3.38 -8.69
C PRO A 27 -7.08 2.67 -7.93
N ASN A 28 -7.11 1.34 -7.95
CA ASN A 28 -8.16 0.49 -7.39
C ASN A 28 -7.69 -0.26 -6.13
N PRO A 29 -7.43 0.43 -5.00
CA PRO A 29 -6.94 -0.22 -3.80
C PRO A 29 -8.02 -1.04 -3.10
N ALA A 30 -7.61 -2.16 -2.49
CA ALA A 30 -8.51 -3.12 -1.86
C ALA A 30 -9.40 -2.50 -0.77
N TYR A 31 -8.93 -1.47 -0.05
CA TYR A 31 -9.72 -0.79 0.99
C TYR A 31 -10.96 -0.05 0.48
N LYS A 32 -11.12 0.11 -0.84
CA LYS A 32 -12.33 0.68 -1.45
C LYS A 32 -13.40 -0.36 -1.76
N ASP A 33 -13.09 -1.66 -1.63
CA ASP A 33 -14.09 -2.72 -1.73
C ASP A 33 -15.11 -2.55 -0.59
N ILE A 34 -16.40 -2.65 -0.91
CA ILE A 34 -17.48 -2.53 0.07
C ILE A 34 -17.40 -3.63 1.14
N ASP A 35 -16.83 -4.78 0.78
CA ASP A 35 -16.66 -5.93 1.67
C ASP A 35 -15.25 -5.99 2.31
N PHE A 36 -14.47 -4.90 2.26
CA PHE A 36 -13.07 -4.92 2.70
C PHE A 36 -12.87 -5.37 4.15
N LEU A 37 -13.78 -5.01 5.05
CA LEU A 37 -13.71 -5.36 6.47
C LEU A 37 -14.48 -6.63 6.84
N THR A 38 -15.23 -7.18 5.90
CA THR A 38 -16.19 -8.28 6.14
C THR A 38 -15.81 -9.57 5.41
N LYS A 39 -14.79 -9.54 4.56
CA LYS A 39 -14.12 -10.74 4.02
C LYS A 39 -13.30 -11.50 5.07
#